data_AF-A0A1M6MID4-F1
#
_entry.id   AF-A0A1M6MID4-F1
#
_cell.length_a   1.000
_cell.length_b   1.000
_cell.length_c   1.000
_cell.angle_alpha   90.00
_cell.angle_beta   90.00
_cell.angle_gamma   90.00
#
_symmetry.space_group_name_H-M   'P 1'
#
loop_
_entity.id
_entity.type
_entity.pdbx_description
1 polymer ?
#
loop_
_entity_poly.entity_id
_entity_poly.type
_entity_poly.pdbx_seq_one_letter_code
_entity_poly.pdbx_strand_id
1 'polypeptide(L)' 'MTTPTTFPVRKKILFILVLCLSLPLGTLYGQVPVTGIAVTPDVATVTEGEVLQLTATVEPSDA' A
#
# COMPACT_ATOMS: atom_id res chain seq x y z
N MET A 1 -11.90 2.96 -33.83
CA MET A 1 -10.55 3.02 -34.45
C MET A 1 -9.82 4.22 -33.87
N THR A 2 -9.22 4.07 -32.69
CA THR A 2 -8.53 5.17 -31.99
C THR A 2 -7.04 5.10 -32.34
N THR A 3 -6.58 6.12 -33.06
CA THR A 3 -5.22 6.29 -33.57
C THR A 3 -4.19 6.32 -32.42
N PRO A 4 -3.09 5.55 -32.48
CA PRO A 4 -1.99 5.68 -31.53
C PRO A 4 -1.19 6.93 -31.88
N THR A 5 -1.28 7.97 -31.04
CA THR A 5 -0.47 9.18 -31.19
C THR A 5 0.97 8.91 -30.74
N THR A 6 1.87 8.80 -31.72
CA THR A 6 3.31 8.66 -31.51
C THR A 6 3.89 9.93 -30.90
N PHE A 7 4.11 9.92 -29.60
CA PHE A 7 4.79 11.00 -28.89
C PHE A 7 6.26 11.13 -29.36
N PRO A 8 6.71 12.32 -29.78
CA PRO A 8 8.10 12.52 -30.23
C PRO A 8 9.08 12.26 -29.09
N VAL A 9 10.17 11.54 -29.37
CA VAL A 9 11.17 11.04 -28.39
C VAL A 9 11.67 12.13 -27.43
N ARG A 10 11.84 13.37 -27.93
CA ARG A 10 12.25 14.54 -27.12
C ARG A 10 11.22 14.95 -26.08
N LYS A 11 9.92 14.76 -26.37
CA LYS A 11 8.79 14.98 -25.46
C LYS A 11 8.58 13.79 -24.52
N LYS A 12 8.93 12.57 -24.96
CA LYS A 12 8.93 11.32 -24.17
C LYS A 12 9.97 11.36 -23.03
N ILE A 13 11.19 11.82 -23.34
CA ILE A 13 12.27 12.03 -22.35
C ILE A 13 11.84 13.04 -21.29
N LEU A 14 11.26 14.17 -21.72
CA LEU A 14 10.81 15.22 -20.81
C LEU A 14 9.65 14.74 -19.93
N PHE A 15 8.74 13.93 -20.48
CA PHE A 15 7.62 13.36 -19.72
C PHE A 15 8.09 12.36 -18.66
N ILE A 16 9.09 11.52 -18.94
CA ILE A 16 9.70 10.60 -17.95
C ILE A 16 10.43 11.38 -16.84
N LEU A 17 11.13 12.47 -17.19
CA LEU A 17 11.84 13.33 -16.24
C LEU A 17 10.86 14.08 -15.32
N VAL A 18 9.76 14.60 -15.88
CA VAL A 18 8.68 15.25 -15.12
C VAL A 18 7.91 14.24 -14.27
N LEU A 19 7.65 13.03 -14.78
CA LEU A 19 7.01 11.95 -14.04
C LEU A 19 7.89 11.49 -12.86
N CYS A 20 9.19 11.28 -13.07
CA CYS A 20 10.16 10.96 -12.00
C CYS A 20 10.28 12.08 -10.97
N LEU A 21 10.22 13.36 -11.38
CA LEU A 21 10.29 14.49 -10.45
C LEU A 21 9.00 14.68 -9.63
N SER A 22 7.85 14.23 -10.17
CA SER A 22 6.55 14.27 -9.49
C SER A 22 6.25 13.06 -8.61
N LEU A 23 6.97 11.96 -8.82
CA LEU A 23 6.91 10.81 -7.94
C LEU A 23 7.78 11.12 -6.72
N PRO A 24 7.28 10.94 -5.48
CA PRO A 24 8.17 11.06 -4.33
C PRO A 24 9.30 10.03 -4.50
N LEU A 25 10.53 10.49 -4.67
CA LEU A 25 11.77 9.68 -4.70
C LEU A 25 12.03 8.92 -3.36
N GLY A 26 11.01 8.81 -2.49
CA GLY A 26 11.12 8.54 -1.06
C GLY A 26 10.70 7.16 -0.61
N THR A 27 10.58 6.17 -1.49
CA THR A 27 10.45 4.77 -1.08
C THR A 27 11.60 3.95 -1.66
N LEU A 28 12.81 4.20 -1.16
CA LEU A 28 13.84 3.18 -1.19
C LEU A 28 13.36 2.06 -0.27
N TYR A 29 12.65 1.13 -0.89
CA TYR A 29 12.05 -0.11 -0.44
C TYR A 29 12.90 -0.80 0.65
N GLY A 30 12.80 -0.30 1.87
CA GLY A 30 13.28 -0.97 3.06
C GLY A 30 12.08 -1.64 3.70
N GLN A 31 12.27 -2.84 4.25
CA GLN A 31 11.25 -3.47 5.08
C GLN A 31 10.82 -2.47 6.16
N VAL A 32 9.56 -2.06 6.14
CA VAL A 32 8.97 -1.31 7.23
C VAL A 32 8.61 -2.36 8.29
N PRO A 33 9.28 -2.37 9.45
CA PRO A 33 8.98 -3.38 10.46
C PRO A 33 7.59 -3.12 11.05
N VAL A 34 6.84 -4.19 11.30
CA VAL A 34 5.62 -4.12 12.11
C VAL A 34 6.00 -3.67 13.51
N THR A 35 5.35 -2.62 13.98
CA THR A 35 5.60 -2.04 15.32
C THR A 35 4.48 -2.32 16.29
N GLY A 36 3.27 -2.61 15.79
CA GLY A 36 2.09 -2.86 16.61
C GLY A 36 1.10 -3.80 15.96
N ILE A 37 0.43 -4.59 16.80
CA ILE A 37 -0.74 -5.39 16.42
C ILE A 37 -1.78 -5.17 17.52
N ALA A 38 -2.99 -4.79 17.14
CA ALA A 38 -4.13 -4.70 18.05
C ALA A 38 -5.18 -5.73 17.63
N VAL A 39 -5.76 -6.43 18.60
CA VAL A 39 -6.79 -7.46 18.37
C VAL A 39 -8.09 -7.01 19.03
N THR A 40 -9.19 -7.13 18.30
CA THR A 40 -10.52 -6.75 18.78
C THR A 40 -11.49 -7.92 18.62
N PRO A 41 -12.27 -8.27 19.64
CA PRO A 41 -12.17 -7.82 21.05
C PRO A 41 -10.86 -8.24 21.75
N ASP A 42 -10.41 -7.42 22.71
CA ASP A 42 -9.20 -7.66 23.54
C ASP A 42 -9.42 -8.80 24.56
N VAL A 43 -10.66 -8.91 25.06
CA VAL A 43 -11.11 -10.01 25.92
C VAL A 43 -12.46 -10.49 25.40
N ALA A 44 -12.63 -11.80 25.30
CA ALA A 44 -13.91 -12.38 24.96
C ALA A 44 -14.14 -13.72 25.66
N THR A 45 -15.42 -13.99 25.92
CA THR A 45 -15.88 -15.27 26.49
C THR A 45 -16.70 -15.97 25.42
N VAL A 46 -16.35 -17.22 25.11
CA VAL A 46 -17.03 -18.03 24.09
C VAL A 46 -17.66 -19.24 24.77
N THR A 47 -18.96 -19.43 24.56
CA THR A 47 -19.69 -20.59 25.06
C THR A 47 -19.58 -21.77 24.09
N GLU A 48 -19.74 -22.98 24.60
CA GLU A 48 -19.59 -24.20 23.81
C GLU A 48 -20.59 -24.23 22.63
N GLY A 49 -20.08 -24.51 21.43
CA GLY A 49 -20.86 -24.48 20.20
C GLY A 49 -20.92 -23.13 19.49
N GLU A 50 -20.40 -22.06 20.08
CA GLU A 50 -20.34 -20.74 19.42
C GLU A 50 -19.01 -20.47 18.72
N VAL A 51 -19.06 -19.56 17.74
CA VAL A 51 -17.91 -19.07 16.99
C VAL A 51 -17.81 -17.57 17.20
N LEU A 52 -16.65 -17.12 17.66
CA LEU A 52 -16.34 -15.70 17.82
C LEU A 52 -15.33 -15.26 16.78
N GLN A 53 -15.62 -14.14 16.12
CA GLN A 53 -14.69 -13.49 15.20
C GLN A 53 -13.79 -12.50 15.95
N LEU A 54 -12.48 -12.65 15.79
CA LEU A 54 -11.47 -11.70 16.23
C LEU A 54 -10.89 -10.99 15.00
N THR A 55 -10.69 -9.68 15.11
CA THR A 55 -10.09 -8.85 14.05
C THR A 55 -8.76 -8.31 14.54
N ALA A 56 -7.70 -8.53 13.78
CA ALA A 56 -6.39 -7.96 14.06
C ALA A 56 -6.11 -6.79 13.11
N THR A 57 -5.61 -5.68 13.66
CA THR A 57 -5.12 -4.52 12.90
C THR A 57 -3.62 -4.38 13.12
N VAL A 58 -2.88 -4.17 12.04
CA VAL A 58 -1.40 -4.10 12.04
C VAL A 58 -0.97 -2.65 11.80
N GLU A 59 0.01 -2.19 12.56
CA GLU A 59 0.63 -0.87 12.39
C GLU A 59 2.16 -0.97 12.19
N PRO A 60 2.73 -0.17 11.27
CA PRO A 60 2.05 0.69 10.30
C PRO A 60 1.38 -0.11 9.17
N SER A 61 0.44 0.49 8.42
CA SER A 61 -0.32 -0.18 7.35
C SER A 61 0.51 -0.62 6.14
N ASP A 62 1.76 -0.16 6.07
CA ASP A 62 2.72 -0.39 4.98
C ASP A 62 3.89 -1.29 5.43
N ALA A 63 3.71 -2.01 6.54
CA ALA A 63 4.64 -3.00 7.07
C ALA A 63 4.54 -4.36 6.36
#